data_AF-A0A2V9LZS2-F1
#
_entry.id   AF-A0A2V9LZS2-F1
#
_cell.length_a   1.000
_cell.length_b   1.000
_cell.length_c   1.000
_cell.angle_alpha   90.00
_cell.angle_beta   90.00
_cell.angle_gamma   90.00
#
_symmetry.space_group_name_H-M   'P 1'
#
loop_
_entity.id
_entity.type
_entity.pdbx_description
1 polymer ?
#
loop_
_entity_poly.entity_id
_entity_poly.type
_entity_poly.pdbx_seq_one_letter_code
_entity_poly.pdbx_strand_id
1 'polypeptide(L)'
;MSGVIMKNAYLRVGTLEFRKWSEASTTRIKVTMDRFIGEHPKKKNDIGKAHLISVYGNDQNIGAIWSATVTGECFQVDGPGMPSISVRFDQEPLSFRGSIAISNRKWPLRHLVVISAELATTHAGDHDDYGRTIVCDSDSGFVLYRVATKFGLPVVPDWAPWFVAELTKREKIRALLGVNCSPNIVYGNKATFLRWISIAVKKKVILIPQDNESIHWDVPTSFGSINQLDSSD
;
A
#
# COMPACT_ATOMS: atom_id res chain seq x y z
N MET A 1 -5.05 33.24 -4.28
CA MET A 1 -4.17 32.30 -5.01
C MET A 1 -3.12 31.81 -4.02
N SER A 2 -3.41 30.75 -3.27
CA SER A 2 -2.41 30.16 -2.36
C SER A 2 -1.53 29.21 -3.18
N GLY A 3 -0.26 29.57 -3.32
CA GLY A 3 0.74 28.73 -3.99
C GLY A 3 1.05 27.49 -3.18
N VAL A 4 0.97 26.32 -3.81
CA VAL A 4 1.46 25.05 -3.25
C VAL A 4 2.96 25.19 -2.98
N ILE A 5 3.38 25.14 -1.71
CA ILE A 5 4.81 25.04 -1.38
C ILE A 5 5.25 23.60 -1.71
N MET A 6 5.74 23.42 -2.93
CA MET A 6 6.25 22.14 -3.41
C MET A 6 7.52 21.77 -2.62
N LYS A 7 7.41 20.81 -1.69
CA LYS A 7 8.60 20.23 -1.04
C LYS A 7 9.49 19.60 -2.12
N ASN A 8 10.80 19.80 -2.00
CA ASN A 8 11.78 19.21 -2.91
C ASN A 8 11.57 17.70 -3.06
N ALA A 9 11.73 17.17 -4.28
CA ALA A 9 11.47 15.76 -4.56
C ALA A 9 12.30 14.79 -3.69
N TYR A 10 13.52 15.16 -3.33
CA TYR A 10 14.37 14.35 -2.44
C TYR A 10 13.82 14.22 -1.01
N LEU A 11 12.94 15.13 -0.57
CA LEU A 11 12.26 15.07 0.73
C LEU A 11 10.98 14.22 0.70
N ARG A 12 10.61 13.70 -0.47
CA ARG A 12 9.39 12.91 -0.68
C ARG A 12 9.68 11.44 -0.99
N VAL A 13 10.92 11.09 -1.34
CA VAL A 13 11.28 9.73 -1.71
C VAL A 13 11.94 9.00 -0.54
N GLY A 14 11.67 7.72 -0.43
CA GLY A 14 12.38 6.83 0.49
C GLY A 14 13.65 6.26 -0.14
N THR A 15 14.33 5.41 0.62
CA THR A 15 15.45 4.61 0.13
C THR A 15 15.30 3.17 0.55
N LEU A 16 15.70 2.27 -0.35
CA LEU A 16 15.81 0.84 -0.09
C LEU A 16 17.29 0.47 -0.19
N GLU A 17 17.80 -0.22 0.83
CA GLU A 17 19.19 -0.61 0.90
C GLU A 17 19.33 -2.12 1.14
N PHE A 18 20.10 -2.77 0.27
CA PHE A 18 20.52 -4.15 0.39
C PHE A 18 21.99 -4.20 0.80
N ARG A 19 22.31 -5.01 1.83
CA ARG A 19 23.67 -5.29 2.25
C ARG A 19 23.93 -6.78 2.20
N LYS A 20 24.96 -7.19 1.47
CA LYS A 20 25.47 -8.55 1.49
C LYS A 20 26.90 -8.56 2.00
N TRP A 21 27.14 -9.35 3.05
CA TRP A 21 28.46 -9.58 3.59
C TRP A 21 29.02 -10.86 2.97
N SER A 22 30.28 -10.82 2.56
CA SER A 22 31.06 -11.97 2.13
C SER A 22 32.41 -11.93 2.83
N GLU A 23 33.11 -13.06 2.89
CA GLU A 23 34.43 -13.17 3.54
C GLU A 23 35.47 -12.17 2.98
N ALA A 24 35.31 -11.75 1.72
CA ALA A 24 36.23 -10.85 1.04
C ALA A 24 35.72 -9.40 0.86
N SER A 25 34.41 -9.14 0.99
CA SER A 25 33.84 -7.82 0.68
C SER A 25 32.43 -7.59 1.25
N THR A 26 32.07 -6.32 1.46
CA THR A 26 30.70 -5.89 1.76
C THR A 26 30.11 -5.20 0.54
N THR A 27 29.08 -5.79 -0.05
CA THR A 27 28.30 -5.18 -1.13
C THR A 27 27.16 -4.38 -0.52
N ARG A 28 27.15 -3.06 -0.76
CA ARG A 28 26.09 -2.15 -0.33
C ARG A 28 25.41 -1.53 -1.55
N ILE A 29 24.15 -1.85 -1.76
CA ILE A 29 23.35 -1.33 -2.87
C ILE A 29 22.21 -0.52 -2.31
N LYS A 30 22.15 0.76 -2.68
CA LYS A 30 21.11 1.70 -2.25
C LYS A 30 20.39 2.28 -3.46
N VAL A 31 19.07 2.20 -3.46
CA VAL A 31 18.21 2.72 -4.54
C VAL A 31 17.17 3.68 -3.99
N THR A 32 16.67 4.55 -4.87
CA THR A 32 15.56 5.46 -4.55
C THR A 32 14.26 4.69 -4.57
N MET A 33 13.41 4.93 -3.58
CA MET A 33 12.12 4.26 -3.40
C MET A 33 10.99 5.28 -3.47
N ASP A 34 10.06 5.06 -4.40
CA ASP A 34 8.83 5.83 -4.52
C ASP A 34 7.85 5.48 -3.44
N ARG A 35 7.62 4.18 -3.28
CA ARG A 35 6.56 3.62 -2.44
C ARG A 35 7.02 2.43 -1.69
N PHE A 36 6.45 2.32 -0.52
CA PHE A 36 6.64 1.21 0.38
C PHE A 36 5.33 0.91 1.09
N ILE A 37 5.02 -0.37 1.26
CA ILE A 37 4.02 -0.84 2.22
C ILE A 37 4.67 -1.95 3.03
N GLY A 38 4.64 -1.84 4.36
CA GLY A 38 5.13 -2.90 5.24
C GLY A 38 4.45 -2.94 6.59
N GLU A 39 4.54 -4.09 7.25
CA GLU A 39 4.09 -4.24 8.63
C GLU A 39 5.09 -3.67 9.63
N HIS A 40 4.59 -3.17 10.75
CA HIS A 40 5.44 -2.75 11.85
C HIS A 40 6.16 -3.99 12.42
N PRO A 41 7.49 -3.93 12.64
CA PRO A 41 8.21 -4.99 13.33
C PRO A 41 7.60 -5.25 14.71
N LYS A 42 7.45 -6.53 15.09
CA LYS A 42 6.88 -6.90 16.41
C LYS A 42 7.78 -6.48 17.57
N LYS A 43 9.11 -6.43 17.34
CA LYS A 43 10.14 -5.99 18.28
C LYS A 43 11.16 -5.10 17.58
N LYS A 44 11.92 -4.32 18.37
CA LYS A 44 12.87 -3.30 17.91
C LYS A 44 13.97 -3.81 16.94
N ASN A 45 14.21 -5.11 16.88
CA ASN A 45 15.20 -5.74 15.99
C ASN A 45 14.61 -6.86 15.11
N ASP A 46 13.28 -7.00 15.06
CA ASP A 46 12.65 -8.00 14.21
C ASP A 46 12.65 -7.53 12.75
N ILE A 47 12.70 -8.49 11.84
CA ILE A 47 12.49 -8.24 10.42
C ILE A 47 10.98 -8.10 10.19
N GLY A 48 10.55 -6.93 9.74
CA GLY A 48 9.18 -6.68 9.32
C GLY A 48 8.84 -7.35 7.98
N LYS A 49 7.54 -7.45 7.69
CA LYS A 49 7.05 -7.96 6.41
C LYS A 49 6.88 -6.81 5.42
N ALA A 50 7.46 -6.94 4.23
CA ALA A 50 7.23 -6.04 3.11
C ALA A 50 6.08 -6.57 2.24
N HIS A 51 5.23 -5.65 1.79
CA HIS A 51 4.09 -5.93 0.91
C HIS A 51 4.20 -5.26 -0.45
N LEU A 52 4.80 -4.07 -0.51
CA LEU A 52 5.04 -3.32 -1.74
C LEU A 52 6.40 -2.63 -1.64
N ILE A 53 7.21 -2.73 -2.69
CA ILE A 53 8.25 -1.73 -2.99
C ILE A 53 8.08 -1.24 -4.42
N SER A 54 8.32 0.04 -4.63
CA SER A 54 8.45 0.67 -5.95
C SER A 54 9.76 1.43 -5.94
N VAL A 55 10.77 0.95 -6.67
CA VAL A 55 12.14 1.47 -6.62
C VAL A 55 12.71 1.76 -7.99
N TYR A 56 13.55 2.80 -8.08
CA TYR A 56 14.21 3.22 -9.31
C TYR A 56 15.73 3.20 -9.17
N GLY A 57 16.42 2.86 -10.26
CA GLY A 57 17.87 2.83 -10.30
C GLY A 57 18.41 2.65 -11.70
N ASN A 58 19.72 2.37 -11.79
CA ASN A 58 20.33 1.85 -13.00
C ASN A 58 20.04 0.34 -13.12
N ASP A 59 20.46 -0.25 -14.24
CA ASP A 59 20.25 -1.67 -14.55
C ASP A 59 20.86 -2.61 -13.51
N GLN A 60 22.11 -2.36 -13.11
CA GLN A 60 22.84 -3.17 -12.15
C GLN A 60 22.19 -3.15 -10.75
N ASN A 61 21.85 -1.97 -10.23
CA ASN A 61 21.25 -1.85 -8.91
C ASN A 61 19.87 -2.53 -8.88
N ILE A 62 19.04 -2.31 -9.90
CA ILE A 62 17.71 -2.92 -9.96
C ILE A 62 17.80 -4.44 -10.14
N GLY A 63 18.73 -4.94 -10.95
CA GLY A 63 19.01 -6.36 -11.08
C GLY A 63 19.39 -7.01 -9.75
N ALA A 64 20.21 -6.34 -8.95
CA ALA A 64 20.61 -6.83 -7.63
C ALA A 64 19.46 -6.80 -6.60
N ILE A 65 18.65 -5.74 -6.56
CA ILE A 65 17.47 -5.69 -5.68
C ILE A 65 16.46 -6.78 -6.06
N TRP A 66 16.23 -7.00 -7.36
CA TRP A 66 15.36 -8.07 -7.84
C TRP A 66 15.90 -9.45 -7.41
N SER A 67 17.18 -9.72 -7.63
CA SER A 67 17.80 -10.98 -7.20
C SER A 67 17.67 -11.17 -5.68
N ALA A 68 17.98 -10.14 -4.88
CA ALA A 68 17.87 -10.19 -3.43
C ALA A 68 16.43 -10.47 -2.96
N THR A 69 15.44 -9.93 -3.68
CA THR A 69 14.01 -10.18 -3.42
C THR A 69 13.67 -11.65 -3.66
N VAL A 70 14.07 -12.20 -4.82
CA VAL A 70 13.79 -13.61 -5.19
C VAL A 70 14.48 -14.58 -4.23
N THR A 71 15.65 -14.23 -3.70
CA THR A 71 16.38 -15.05 -2.73
C THR A 71 15.93 -14.84 -1.28
N GLY A 72 14.89 -14.03 -1.04
CA GLY A 72 14.35 -13.80 0.31
C GLY A 72 15.32 -13.07 1.24
N GLU A 73 16.17 -12.19 0.71
CA GLU A 73 17.10 -11.38 1.49
C GLU A 73 16.37 -10.24 2.21
N CYS A 74 17.02 -9.68 3.24
CA CYS A 74 16.50 -8.53 3.98
C CYS A 74 16.95 -7.21 3.37
N PHE A 75 16.10 -6.19 3.50
CA PHE A 75 16.37 -4.83 3.10
C PHE A 75 16.24 -3.89 4.30
N GLN A 76 17.06 -2.84 4.32
CA GLN A 76 16.79 -1.66 5.14
C GLN A 76 15.94 -0.69 4.34
N VAL A 77 14.84 -0.26 4.92
CA VAL A 77 13.95 0.77 4.38
C VAL A 77 14.08 2.02 5.23
N ASP A 78 14.13 3.16 4.55
CA ASP A 78 14.11 4.50 5.16
C ASP A 78 13.19 5.39 4.32
N GLY A 79 12.47 6.31 4.95
CA GLY A 79 11.58 7.22 4.25
C GLY A 79 10.98 8.31 5.15
N PRO A 80 10.41 9.36 4.55
CA PRO A 80 9.79 10.45 5.29
C PRO A 80 8.69 9.94 6.23
N GLY A 81 8.75 10.33 7.51
CA GLY A 81 7.70 10.02 8.48
C GLY A 81 7.72 8.60 9.04
N MET A 82 8.76 7.80 8.77
CA MET A 82 8.91 6.46 9.34
C MET A 82 10.32 6.21 9.89
N PRO A 83 10.47 5.37 10.94
CA PRO A 83 11.79 4.91 11.36
C PRO A 83 12.42 4.05 10.28
N SER A 84 13.76 3.99 10.27
CA SER A 84 14.45 2.99 9.46
C SER A 84 14.18 1.60 10.01
N ILE A 85 13.77 0.67 9.13
CA ILE A 85 13.35 -0.68 9.51
C ILE A 85 14.00 -1.73 8.61
N SER A 86 14.21 -2.92 9.18
CA SER A 86 14.58 -4.11 8.43
C SER A 86 13.33 -4.84 7.96
N VAL A 87 13.24 -5.15 6.66
CA VAL A 87 12.08 -5.84 6.08
C VAL A 87 12.48 -6.90 5.07
N ARG A 88 11.58 -7.84 4.84
CA ARG A 88 11.71 -8.88 3.82
C ARG A 88 10.34 -9.20 3.22
N PHE A 89 10.32 -9.62 1.96
CA PHE A 89 9.14 -10.21 1.34
C PHE A 89 8.97 -11.68 1.77
N ASP A 90 7.74 -12.08 2.06
CA ASP A 90 7.42 -13.49 2.24
C ASP A 90 7.57 -14.27 0.91
N GLN A 91 7.30 -15.58 0.93
CA GLN A 91 7.50 -16.44 -0.23
C GLN A 91 6.72 -15.95 -1.45
N GLU A 92 7.34 -16.15 -2.62
CA GLU A 92 6.76 -15.91 -3.95
C GLU A 92 6.25 -14.47 -4.19
N PRO A 93 7.07 -13.43 -3.96
CA PRO A 93 6.68 -12.08 -4.33
C PRO A 93 6.63 -11.92 -5.87
N LEU A 94 5.62 -11.22 -6.37
CA LEU A 94 5.53 -10.88 -7.79
C LEU A 94 6.38 -9.65 -8.09
N SER A 95 7.20 -9.73 -9.13
CA SER A 95 8.12 -8.67 -9.54
C SER A 95 7.80 -8.18 -10.95
N PHE A 96 7.63 -6.87 -11.09
CA PHE A 96 7.38 -6.19 -12.37
C PHE A 96 8.54 -5.24 -12.66
N ARG A 97 9.19 -5.41 -13.81
CA ARG A 97 10.31 -4.58 -14.24
C ARG A 97 9.89 -3.68 -15.40
N GLY A 98 10.23 -2.41 -15.28
CA GLY A 98 9.90 -1.37 -16.26
C GLY A 98 11.09 -0.47 -16.57
N SER A 99 10.95 0.31 -17.62
CA SER A 99 11.90 1.35 -18.00
C SER A 99 11.19 2.67 -18.17
N ILE A 100 11.73 3.71 -17.53
CA ILE A 100 11.19 5.06 -17.58
C ILE A 100 12.15 5.91 -18.39
N ALA A 101 11.72 6.33 -19.58
CA ALA A 101 12.44 7.31 -20.37
C ALA A 101 12.28 8.68 -19.70
N ILE A 102 13.40 9.34 -19.41
CA ILE A 102 13.40 10.69 -18.82
C ILE A 102 13.99 11.66 -19.83
N SER A 103 13.24 12.71 -20.12
CA SER A 103 13.71 13.81 -20.97
C SER A 103 15.05 14.33 -20.45
N ASN A 104 16.01 14.53 -21.35
CA ASN A 104 17.37 14.98 -21.05
C ASN A 104 18.25 13.98 -20.29
N ARG A 105 17.89 12.70 -20.23
CA ARG A 105 18.74 11.63 -19.69
C ARG A 105 19.18 10.67 -20.79
N LYS A 106 20.50 10.42 -20.92
CA LYS A 106 21.07 9.51 -21.92
C LYS A 106 20.56 8.07 -21.79
N TRP A 107 20.32 7.61 -20.56
CA TRP A 107 19.91 6.23 -20.28
C TRP A 107 18.60 6.20 -19.49
N PRO A 108 17.66 5.29 -19.84
CA PRO A 108 16.41 5.15 -19.11
C PRO A 108 16.66 4.77 -17.65
N LEU A 109 15.78 5.21 -16.76
CA LEU A 109 15.74 4.66 -15.40
C LEU A 109 15.09 3.29 -15.45
N ARG A 110 15.67 2.33 -14.71
CA ARG A 110 15.01 1.06 -14.44
C ARG A 110 14.11 1.22 -13.23
N HIS A 111 12.92 0.66 -13.33
CA HIS A 111 11.93 0.63 -12.27
C HIS A 111 11.60 -0.81 -11.94
N LEU A 112 11.52 -1.11 -10.65
CA LEU A 112 11.09 -2.39 -10.14
C LEU A 112 9.95 -2.16 -9.16
N VAL A 113 8.83 -2.82 -9.42
CA VAL A 113 7.73 -2.96 -8.46
C VAL A 113 7.74 -4.40 -7.98
N VAL A 114 7.73 -4.60 -6.67
CA VAL A 114 7.55 -5.91 -6.05
C VAL A 114 6.31 -5.85 -5.17
N ILE A 115 5.43 -6.83 -5.30
CA ILE A 115 4.29 -7.04 -4.41
C ILE A 115 4.37 -8.41 -3.75
N SER A 116 4.06 -8.49 -2.46
CA SER A 116 3.90 -9.77 -1.78
C SER A 116 2.74 -10.57 -2.37
N ALA A 117 2.79 -11.90 -2.34
CA ALA A 117 1.70 -12.77 -2.75
C ALA A 117 0.37 -12.38 -2.07
N GLU A 118 0.40 -12.04 -0.77
CA GLU A 118 -0.78 -11.60 -0.02
C GLU A 118 -1.39 -10.29 -0.55
N LEU A 119 -0.56 -9.32 -0.97
CA LEU A 119 -1.06 -8.09 -1.59
C LEU A 119 -1.63 -8.37 -2.99
N ALA A 120 -1.04 -9.33 -3.71
CA ALA A 120 -1.53 -9.77 -5.01
C ALA A 120 -2.90 -10.44 -4.92
N THR A 121 -3.21 -11.20 -3.86
CA THR A 121 -4.52 -11.86 -3.69
C THR A 121 -5.63 -10.93 -3.18
N THR A 122 -5.45 -9.62 -3.33
CA THR A 122 -6.50 -8.62 -3.02
C THR A 122 -7.38 -8.29 -4.22
N HIS A 123 -7.27 -9.04 -5.31
CA HIS A 123 -8.12 -8.89 -6.50
C HIS A 123 -9.52 -9.47 -6.25
N ALA A 124 -10.47 -9.09 -7.12
CA ALA A 124 -11.84 -9.55 -7.04
C ALA A 124 -11.90 -11.07 -7.26
N GLY A 125 -12.52 -11.81 -6.34
CA GLY A 125 -12.79 -13.24 -6.49
C GLY A 125 -11.68 -14.18 -6.05
N ASP A 126 -10.54 -13.68 -5.54
CA ASP A 126 -9.50 -14.54 -4.96
C ASP A 126 -9.97 -15.21 -3.65
N HIS A 127 -9.54 -16.45 -3.45
CA HIS A 127 -9.90 -17.26 -2.27
C HIS A 127 -9.34 -16.65 -0.97
N ASP A 128 -10.20 -16.64 0.06
CA ASP A 128 -9.99 -15.99 1.36
C ASP A 128 -9.08 -16.82 2.28
N ASP A 129 -7.78 -16.83 2.03
CA ASP A 129 -6.82 -17.57 2.87
C ASP A 129 -6.23 -16.73 4.02
N TYR A 130 -6.30 -15.40 3.94
CA TYR A 130 -5.61 -14.53 4.90
C TYR A 130 -6.54 -13.90 5.97
N GLY A 131 -7.87 -13.92 5.78
CA GLY A 131 -8.83 -13.27 6.69
C GLY A 131 -8.59 -11.76 6.88
N ARG A 132 -7.79 -11.17 5.99
CA ARG A 132 -7.39 -9.76 6.00
C ARG A 132 -7.13 -9.26 4.58
N THR A 133 -7.19 -7.96 4.40
CA THR A 133 -7.05 -7.28 3.11
C THR A 133 -6.18 -6.05 3.29
N ILE A 134 -5.11 -5.95 2.51
CA ILE A 134 -4.23 -4.78 2.51
C ILE A 134 -4.78 -3.78 1.49
N VAL A 135 -4.91 -2.52 1.91
CA VAL A 135 -5.34 -1.40 1.08
C VAL A 135 -4.25 -0.34 1.09
N CYS A 136 -4.00 0.27 -0.07
CA CYS A 136 -2.90 1.21 -0.26
C CYS A 136 -3.23 2.65 0.17
N ASP A 137 -4.48 2.94 0.47
CA ASP A 137 -4.96 4.26 0.87
C ASP A 137 -5.88 4.14 2.09
N SER A 138 -5.94 5.21 2.87
CA SER A 138 -6.79 5.36 4.05
C SER A 138 -8.11 6.06 3.75
N ASP A 139 -8.27 6.64 2.55
CA ASP A 139 -9.53 7.23 2.12
C ASP A 139 -10.69 6.25 2.30
N SER A 140 -11.79 6.73 2.88
CA SER A 140 -12.91 5.87 3.24
C SER A 140 -13.60 5.25 2.03
N GLY A 141 -13.71 6.01 0.93
CA GLY A 141 -14.27 5.54 -0.33
C GLY A 141 -13.39 4.45 -0.93
N PHE A 142 -12.07 4.66 -0.94
CA PHE A 142 -11.10 3.66 -1.39
C PHE A 142 -11.14 2.38 -0.54
N VAL A 143 -11.16 2.50 0.79
CA VAL A 143 -11.23 1.35 1.70
C VAL A 143 -12.50 0.54 1.43
N LEU A 144 -13.67 1.20 1.38
CA LEU A 144 -14.93 0.53 1.11
C LEU A 144 -14.93 -0.14 -0.27
N TYR A 145 -14.53 0.59 -1.31
CA TYR A 145 -14.43 0.10 -2.68
C TYR A 145 -13.58 -1.17 -2.75
N ARG A 146 -12.36 -1.13 -2.22
CA ARG A 146 -11.43 -2.27 -2.28
C ARG A 146 -11.96 -3.50 -1.55
N VAL A 147 -12.54 -3.32 -0.36
CA VAL A 147 -13.13 -4.43 0.41
C VAL A 147 -14.38 -4.98 -0.31
N ALA A 148 -15.22 -4.10 -0.85
CA ALA A 148 -16.42 -4.47 -1.58
C ALA A 148 -16.12 -5.24 -2.85
N THR A 149 -15.16 -4.76 -3.65
CA THR A 149 -14.71 -5.42 -4.89
C THR A 149 -14.12 -6.80 -4.60
N LYS A 150 -13.29 -6.92 -3.55
CA LYS A 150 -12.69 -8.22 -3.18
C LYS A 150 -13.76 -9.26 -2.81
N PHE A 151 -14.69 -8.89 -1.93
CA PHE A 151 -15.67 -9.84 -1.38
C PHE A 151 -17.02 -9.88 -2.12
N GLY A 152 -17.21 -9.03 -3.14
CA GLY A 152 -18.49 -8.85 -3.82
C GLY A 152 -19.60 -8.39 -2.87
N LEU A 153 -19.34 -7.31 -2.12
CA LEU A 153 -20.31 -6.75 -1.17
C LEU A 153 -21.29 -5.80 -1.89
N PRO A 154 -22.59 -5.86 -1.58
CA PRO A 154 -23.59 -4.94 -2.13
C PRO A 154 -23.59 -3.63 -1.32
N VAL A 155 -22.69 -2.71 -1.66
CA VAL A 155 -22.51 -1.43 -0.96
C VAL A 155 -22.51 -0.26 -1.92
N VAL A 156 -22.73 0.93 -1.40
CA VAL A 156 -22.64 2.21 -2.12
C VAL A 156 -21.60 3.14 -1.49
N PRO A 157 -21.02 4.09 -2.25
CA PRO A 157 -20.02 5.03 -1.75
C PRO A 157 -20.42 5.78 -0.48
N ASP A 158 -21.69 6.18 -0.37
CA ASP A 158 -22.22 6.93 0.78
C ASP A 158 -22.08 6.18 2.11
N TRP A 159 -21.92 4.85 2.07
CA TRP A 159 -21.70 4.04 3.27
C TRP A 159 -20.25 4.05 3.74
N ALA A 160 -19.32 4.65 2.99
CA ALA A 160 -17.88 4.63 3.28
C ALA A 160 -17.53 5.23 4.66
N PRO A 161 -18.04 6.42 5.06
CA PRO A 161 -17.76 6.95 6.38
C PRO A 161 -18.25 6.03 7.50
N TRP A 162 -19.45 5.46 7.35
CA TRP A 162 -19.99 4.49 8.31
C TRP A 162 -19.14 3.22 8.38
N PHE A 163 -18.74 2.68 7.22
CA PHE A 163 -18.00 1.43 7.15
C PHE A 163 -16.63 1.54 7.83
N VAL A 164 -15.89 2.62 7.58
CA VAL A 164 -14.60 2.87 8.25
C VAL A 164 -14.78 3.13 9.75
N ALA A 165 -15.83 3.85 10.16
CA ALA A 165 -16.15 4.03 11.57
C ALA A 165 -16.45 2.69 12.26
N GLU A 166 -17.20 1.80 11.61
CA GLU A 166 -17.53 0.47 12.14
C GLU A 166 -16.29 -0.44 12.21
N LEU A 167 -15.41 -0.39 11.21
CA LEU A 167 -14.11 -1.07 11.22
C LEU A 167 -13.25 -0.59 12.39
N THR A 168 -13.16 0.72 12.58
CA THR A 168 -12.36 1.34 13.65
C THR A 168 -12.90 0.97 15.02
N LYS A 169 -14.22 1.09 15.23
CA LYS A 169 -14.90 0.72 16.47
C LYS A 169 -14.68 -0.73 16.88
N ARG A 170 -14.50 -1.62 15.90
CA ARG A 170 -14.30 -3.06 16.13
C ARG A 170 -12.82 -3.47 16.14
N GLU A 171 -11.90 -2.52 16.00
CA GLU A 171 -10.45 -2.77 15.86
C GLU A 171 -10.14 -3.70 14.67
N LYS A 172 -10.88 -3.53 13.57
CA LYS A 172 -10.77 -4.32 12.34
C LYS A 172 -10.09 -3.58 11.21
N ILE A 173 -9.46 -2.45 11.50
CA ILE A 173 -8.57 -1.74 10.60
C ILE A 173 -7.33 -1.30 11.39
N ARG A 174 -6.15 -1.43 10.77
CA ARG A 174 -4.88 -1.03 11.38
C ARG A 174 -3.97 -0.40 10.33
N ALA A 175 -3.33 0.71 10.69
CA ALA A 175 -2.36 1.37 9.82
C ALA A 175 -1.10 0.50 9.61
N LEU A 176 -0.57 0.54 8.39
CA LEU A 176 0.71 -0.04 8.00
C LEU A 176 1.75 1.07 7.78
N LEU A 177 3.02 0.69 7.66
CA LEU A 177 4.09 1.63 7.30
C LEU A 177 4.01 1.93 5.81
N GLY A 178 4.00 3.20 5.46
CA GLY A 178 3.84 3.70 4.09
C GLY A 178 4.88 4.74 3.72
N VAL A 179 5.38 4.69 2.49
CA VAL A 179 6.10 5.81 1.84
C VAL A 179 5.26 6.24 0.64
N ASN A 180 4.90 7.53 0.57
CA ASN A 180 4.00 8.11 -0.43
C ASN A 180 2.64 7.37 -0.57
N CYS A 181 2.19 6.74 0.50
CA CYS A 181 0.86 6.14 0.62
C CYS A 181 0.47 6.03 2.10
N SER A 182 -0.81 5.84 2.36
CA SER A 182 -1.38 5.67 3.71
C SER A 182 -2.02 4.28 3.85
N PRO A 183 -1.20 3.21 3.84
CA PRO A 183 -1.72 1.86 3.74
C PRO A 183 -2.38 1.41 5.04
N ASN A 184 -3.43 0.60 4.91
CA ASN A 184 -4.09 -0.05 6.02
C ASN A 184 -4.24 -1.54 5.77
N ILE A 185 -4.42 -2.29 6.84
CA ILE A 185 -4.87 -3.67 6.80
C ILE A 185 -6.27 -3.75 7.43
N VAL A 186 -7.20 -4.33 6.69
CA VAL A 186 -8.60 -4.55 7.09
C VAL A 186 -8.78 -6.03 7.42
N TYR A 187 -9.30 -6.33 8.60
CA TYR A 187 -9.53 -7.68 9.08
C TYR A 187 -11.00 -8.08 8.94
N GLY A 188 -11.24 -9.27 8.40
CA GLY A 188 -12.57 -9.81 8.24
C GLY A 188 -12.77 -10.47 6.88
N ASN A 189 -13.94 -11.11 6.75
CA ASN A 189 -14.35 -11.84 5.57
C ASN A 189 -15.75 -11.41 5.13
N LYS A 190 -16.18 -11.90 3.96
CA LYS A 190 -17.48 -11.60 3.37
C LYS A 190 -18.64 -11.76 4.35
N ALA A 191 -18.71 -12.89 5.06
CA ALA A 191 -19.78 -13.19 6.00
C ALA A 191 -19.84 -12.18 7.16
N THR A 192 -18.68 -11.79 7.68
CA THR A 192 -18.56 -10.79 8.75
C THR A 192 -19.06 -9.42 8.29
N PHE A 193 -18.61 -8.94 7.12
CA PHE A 193 -19.02 -7.64 6.60
C PHE A 193 -20.51 -7.59 6.26
N LEU A 194 -21.05 -8.63 5.61
CA LEU A 194 -22.48 -8.74 5.32
C LEU A 194 -23.33 -8.72 6.58
N ARG A 195 -22.88 -9.39 7.66
CA ARG A 195 -23.58 -9.35 8.94
C ARG A 195 -23.65 -7.93 9.51
N TRP A 196 -22.56 -7.17 9.47
CA TRP A 196 -22.56 -5.79 9.98
C TRP A 196 -23.45 -4.87 9.15
N ILE A 197 -23.36 -4.97 7.83
CA ILE A 197 -24.22 -4.23 6.89
C ILE A 197 -25.70 -4.54 7.16
N SER A 198 -26.06 -5.83 7.28
CA SER A 198 -27.44 -6.25 7.57
C SER A 198 -27.97 -5.65 8.87
N ILE A 199 -27.15 -5.61 9.93
CA ILE A 199 -27.54 -5.01 11.21
C ILE A 199 -27.72 -3.49 11.07
N ALA A 200 -26.83 -2.81 10.36
CA ALA A 200 -26.90 -1.36 10.19
C ALA A 200 -28.10 -0.92 9.35
N VAL A 201 -28.43 -1.66 8.29
CA VAL A 201 -29.66 -1.47 7.50
C VAL A 201 -30.91 -1.67 8.37
N LYS A 202 -30.98 -2.77 9.15
CA LYS A 202 -32.12 -3.03 10.05
C LYS A 202 -32.31 -1.93 11.10
N LYS A 203 -31.22 -1.33 11.56
CA LYS A 203 -31.22 -0.21 12.50
C LYS A 203 -31.39 1.16 11.84
N LYS A 204 -31.53 1.22 10.51
CA LYS A 204 -31.62 2.45 9.71
C LYS A 204 -30.43 3.42 9.92
N VAL A 205 -29.27 2.87 10.26
CA VAL A 205 -28.01 3.64 10.39
C VAL A 205 -27.46 3.98 9.01
N ILE A 206 -27.61 3.04 8.07
CA ILE A 206 -27.39 3.22 6.65
C ILE A 206 -28.70 2.92 5.93
N LEU A 207 -28.95 3.62 4.82
CA LEU A 207 -30.15 3.48 4.04
C LEU A 207 -29.82 2.80 2.71
N ILE A 208 -30.69 1.89 2.28
CA ILE A 208 -30.64 1.37 0.92
C ILE A 208 -31.13 2.51 0.00
N PRO A 209 -30.37 2.87 -1.05
CA PRO A 209 -30.82 3.85 -2.03
C PRO A 209 -32.20 3.49 -2.58
N GLN A 210 -33.08 4.49 -2.72
CA GLN A 210 -34.41 4.28 -3.29
C GLN A 210 -34.37 4.21 -4.82
N ASP A 211 -33.38 4.86 -5.42
CA ASP A 211 -33.22 4.93 -6.86
C ASP A 211 -32.32 3.79 -7.37
N ASN A 212 -32.73 3.14 -8.46
CA ASN A 212 -31.98 2.08 -9.14
C ASN A 212 -30.93 2.64 -10.12
N GLU A 213 -30.41 3.83 -9.84
CA GLU A 213 -29.38 4.42 -10.69
C GLU A 213 -28.06 3.67 -10.57
N SER A 214 -27.23 3.79 -11.62
CA SER A 214 -25.92 3.17 -11.62
C SER A 214 -25.05 3.78 -10.54
N ILE A 215 -24.51 2.95 -9.65
CA ILE A 215 -23.63 3.38 -8.57
C ILE A 215 -22.30 3.83 -9.15
N HIS A 216 -21.99 5.14 -9.06
CA HIS A 216 -20.71 5.69 -9.49
C HIS A 216 -19.72 5.72 -8.32
N TRP A 217 -18.51 5.20 -8.53
CA TRP A 217 -17.43 5.26 -7.56
C TRP A 217 -16.44 6.35 -7.96
N ASP A 218 -16.37 7.44 -7.20
CA ASP A 218 -15.28 8.42 -7.33
C ASP A 218 -14.11 7.99 -6.44
N VAL A 219 -13.38 6.98 -6.90
CA VAL A 219 -12.18 6.49 -6.22
C VAL A 219 -10.93 7.03 -6.91
N PRO A 220 -9.87 7.38 -6.17
CA PRO A 220 -8.60 7.75 -6.79
C PRO A 220 -8.11 6.64 -7.74
N THR A 221 -8.21 6.89 -9.05
CA THR A 221 -7.72 6.00 -10.11
C THR A 221 -6.24 6.21 -10.40
N SER A 222 -5.68 7.29 -9.88
CA SER A 222 -4.27 7.60 -9.94
C SER A 222 -3.69 7.72 -8.54
N PHE A 223 -2.43 7.31 -8.41
CA PHE A 223 -1.72 7.30 -7.15
C PHE A 223 -1.24 8.69 -6.68
N GLY A 224 -1.69 9.77 -7.33
CA GLY A 224 -1.15 11.12 -7.21
C GLY A 224 -2.08 12.10 -6.49
N SER A 225 -2.38 11.87 -5.21
CA SER A 225 -2.97 12.90 -4.35
C SER A 225 -2.08 13.09 -3.12
N ILE A 226 -1.03 13.90 -3.27
CA ILE A 226 -0.30 14.45 -2.13
C ILE A 226 -1.16 15.61 -1.59
N ASN A 227 -1.83 15.37 -0.47
CA ASN A 227 -2.46 16.34 0.46
C ASN A 227 -2.85 17.70 -0.14
N GLN A 228 -4.10 17.83 -0.57
CA GLN A 228 -4.89 19.00 -0.19
C GLN A 228 -5.49 18.70 1.17
N LEU A 229 -4.97 19.29 2.25
CA LEU A 229 -5.65 19.53 3.54
C LEU A 229 -4.66 20.23 4.49
N ASP A 230 -4.87 21.54 4.66
CA ASP A 230 -5.06 22.23 5.95
C ASP A 230 -4.65 23.71 5.85
N SER A 231 -5.66 24.57 5.77
CA SER A 231 -5.60 25.94 6.29
C SER A 231 -7.00 26.33 6.77
N SER A 232 -7.34 25.86 7.97
CA SER A 232 -8.37 26.46 8.82
C SER A 232 -7.64 27.09 10.00
N ASP A 233 -7.69 28.42 10.02
CA ASP A 233 -7.42 29.41 11.07
C ASP A 233 -6.43 30.49 10.63
#